data_AF-C1BCK0-F1
#
_entry.id   AF-C1BCK0-F1
#
_cell.length_a   1.000
_cell.length_b   1.000
_cell.length_c   1.000
_cell.angle_alpha   90.00
_cell.angle_beta   90.00
_cell.angle_gamma   90.00
#
_symmetry.space_group_name_H-M   'P 1'
#
loop_
_entity.id
_entity.type
_entity.pdbx_description
1 polymer ?
#
loop_
_entity_poly.entity_id
_entity_poly.type
_entity_poly.pdbx_seq_one_letter_code
_entity_poly.pdbx_strand_id
1 'polypeptide(L)' 'MNVGDRVKVHTDATSEFVIVSIDGEDAVIESVRDDVPGRFPFHARLDRLVPVGS' A
#
# COMPACT_ATOMS: atom_id res chain seq x y z
N MET A 1 8.54 -7.35 -0.22
CA MET A 1 7.84 -6.10 -0.53
C MET A 1 8.86 -5.01 -0.72
N ASN A 2 8.73 -4.27 -1.80
CA ASN A 2 9.60 -3.18 -2.21
C ASN A 2 8.77 -1.97 -2.63
N VAL A 3 9.41 -0.80 -2.74
CA VAL A 3 8.81 0.37 -3.39
C VAL A 3 8.40 -0.01 -4.83
N GLY A 4 7.17 0.32 -5.20
CA GLY A 4 6.54 -0.05 -6.47
C GLY A 4 5.64 -1.28 -6.40
N ASP A 5 5.75 -2.10 -5.34
CA ASP A 5 4.89 -3.28 -5.19
C ASP A 5 3.43 -2.87 -4.90
N ARG A 6 2.50 -3.63 -5.47
CA ARG A 6 1.06 -3.51 -5.17
C ARG A 6 0.71 -4.29 -3.92
N VAL A 7 -0.05 -3.65 -3.04
CA VAL A 7 -0.40 -4.18 -1.72
C VAL A 7 -1.84 -3.88 -1.33
N LYS A 8 -2.33 -4.63 -0.35
CA LYS A 8 -3.58 -4.43 0.38
C LYS A 8 -3.27 -4.22 1.86
N VAL A 9 -4.15 -3.52 2.56
CA VAL A 9 -4.02 -3.26 4.01
C VAL A 9 -4.47 -4.44 4.89
N HIS A 10 -5.19 -5.40 4.31
CA HIS A 10 -5.52 -6.71 4.88
C HIS A 10 -6.01 -7.65 3.76
N THR A 11 -6.08 -8.96 4.04
CA THR A 11 -6.39 -10.00 3.04
C THR A 11 -7.73 -9.78 2.31
N ASP A 12 -8.77 -9.39 3.04
CA ASP A 12 -10.12 -9.19 2.48
C ASP A 12 -10.32 -7.78 1.86
N ALA A 13 -9.29 -6.93 1.84
CA ALA A 13 -9.42 -5.58 1.30
C ALA A 13 -9.67 -5.64 -0.22
N THR A 14 -10.64 -4.86 -0.67
CA THR A 14 -10.89 -4.65 -2.10
C THR A 14 -10.00 -3.56 -2.69
N SER A 15 -9.58 -2.59 -1.85
CA SER A 15 -8.71 -1.49 -2.27
C SER A 15 -7.25 -1.95 -2.36
N GLU A 16 -6.63 -1.65 -3.49
CA GLU A 16 -5.21 -1.88 -3.75
C GLU A 16 -4.45 -0.55 -3.68
N PHE A 17 -3.20 -0.64 -3.24
CA PHE A 17 -2.29 0.47 -3.07
C PHE A 17 -0.92 0.12 -3.65
N VAL A 18 -0.07 1.11 -3.86
CA VAL A 18 1.33 0.95 -4.24
C VAL A 18 2.20 1.49 -3.13
N ILE A 19 3.26 0.77 -2.76
CA ILE A 19 4.27 1.29 -1.85
C ILE A 19 5.08 2.37 -2.58
N VAL A 20 5.06 3.60 -2.07
CA VAL A 20 5.80 4.74 -2.65
C VAL A 20 7.06 5.08 -1.84
N SER A 21 7.13 4.67 -0.58
CA SER A 21 8.31 4.82 0.28
C SER A 21 8.34 3.74 1.36
N ILE A 22 9.54 3.36 1.81
CA ILE A 22 9.78 2.48 2.95
C ILE A 22 10.81 3.15 3.86
N ASP A 23 10.48 3.24 5.15
CA ASP A 23 11.38 3.71 6.21
C ASP A 23 11.42 2.67 7.33
N GLY A 24 12.42 1.78 7.27
CA GLY A 24 12.56 0.68 8.22
C GLY A 24 11.37 -0.28 8.17
N GLU A 25 10.57 -0.29 9.24
CA GLU A 25 9.38 -1.14 9.39
C GLU A 25 8.10 -0.48 8.86
N ASP A 26 8.15 0.81 8.55
CA ASP A 26 7.03 1.60 8.09
C ASP A 26 7.11 1.80 6.57
N ALA A 27 5.94 1.92 5.95
CA ALA A 27 5.78 2.17 4.53
C ALA A 27 4.73 3.24 4.29
N VAL A 28 4.95 4.01 3.24
CA VAL A 28 3.95 4.93 2.71
C VAL A 28 3.32 4.27 1.48
N ILE A 29 2.00 4.15 1.49
CA ILE A 29 1.24 3.57 0.39
C ILE A 29 0.27 4.59 -0.22
N GLU A 30 0.08 4.52 -1.53
CA GLU A 30 -0.83 5.38 -2.26
C GLU A 30 -1.84 4.55 -3.06
N SER A 31 -3.06 5.08 -3.23
CA SER A 31 -4.10 4.40 -4.02
C SER A 31 -3.67 4.24 -5.47
N VAL A 32 -3.90 3.06 -6.06
CA VAL A 32 -3.71 2.84 -7.51
C VAL A 32 -4.72 3.59 -8.37
N ARG A 33 -5.86 4.00 -7.77
CA ARG A 33 -6.89 4.76 -8.46
C ARG A 33 -6.65 6.25 -8.24
N ASP A 34 -6.51 6.96 -9.35
CA ASP A 34 -6.33 8.41 -9.36
C ASP A 34 -7.61 9.18 -8.96
N ASP A 35 -8.80 8.62 -9.18
CA ASP A 35 -10.07 9.33 -9.11
C ASP A 35 -10.85 9.16 -7.79
N VAL A 36 -10.23 8.57 -6.75
CA VAL A 36 -10.90 8.32 -5.47
C VAL A 36 -10.61 9.41 -4.43
N PRO A 37 -11.64 9.91 -3.70
CA PRO A 37 -11.43 10.78 -2.56
C PRO A 37 -10.71 9.99 -1.44
N GLY A 38 -9.53 10.45 -1.04
CA GLY A 38 -8.60 9.68 -0.20
C GLY A 38 -7.19 9.53 -0.80
N ARG A 39 -6.81 10.40 -1.73
CA ARG A 39 -5.48 10.51 -2.35
C ARG A 39 -4.44 11.13 -1.40
N PHE A 40 -4.42 10.70 -0.15
CA PHE A 40 -3.35 11.03 0.78
C PHE A 40 -2.50 9.78 1.01
N PRO A 41 -1.17 9.92 1.05
CA PRO A 41 -0.30 8.82 1.40
C PRO A 41 -0.70 8.26 2.77
N PHE A 42 -0.96 6.96 2.83
CA PHE A 42 -1.26 6.26 4.08
C PHE A 42 0.04 5.71 4.66
N HIS A 43 0.29 5.99 5.92
CA HIS A 43 1.33 5.31 6.68
C HIS A 43 0.82 3.96 7.16
N ALA A 44 1.54 2.90 6.82
CA ALA A 44 1.22 1.54 7.22
C ALA A 44 2.50 0.78 7.61
N ARG A 45 2.36 -0.16 8.53
CA ARG A 45 3.45 -1.09 8.86
C ARG A 45 3.66 -2.06 7.70
N LEU A 46 4.90 -2.23 7.26
CA LEU A 46 5.26 -3.07 6.12
C LEU A 46 4.86 -4.54 6.34
N ASP A 47 4.94 -5.03 7.58
CA ASP A 47 4.56 -6.40 7.96
C ASP A 47 3.04 -6.65 7.96
N ARG A 48 2.22 -5.60 7.94
CA ARG A 48 0.75 -5.68 7.87
C ARG A 48 0.21 -5.62 6.45
N LEU A 49 1.05 -5.24 5.49
CA LEU A 49 0.66 -5.18 4.10
C LEU A 49 0.58 -6.59 3.51
N VAL A 50 -0.35 -6.79 2.60
CA VAL A 50 -0.56 -8.06 1.88
C VAL A 50 -0.24 -7.82 0.39
N PRO A 51 0.70 -8.57 -0.22
CA PRO A 51 1.08 -8.33 -1.61
C PRO A 51 -0.04 -8.77 -2.57
N VAL A 52 -0.28 -7.98 -3.61
CA VAL A 52 -1.24 -8.27 -4.68
C VAL A 52 -0.48 -8.85 -5.87
N GLY A 53 -0.21 -10.16 -5.80
CA GLY A 53 0.49 -10.90 -6.85
C GLY A 53 1.81 -11.51 -6.38
N SER A 54 1.98 -12.79 -6.71
CA SER A 54 3.26 -13.52 -6.73
C SER A 54 3.64 -13.75 -8.20
#